data_AF-A0A957R2C1-F1
#
_entry.id   AF-A0A957R2C1-F1
#
_cell.length_a   1.000
_cell.length_b   1.000
_cell.length_c   1.000
_cell.angle_alpha   90.00
_cell.angle_beta   90.00
_cell.angle_gamma   90.00
#
_symmetry.space_group_name_H-M   'P 1'
#
loop_
_entity.id
_entity.type
_entity.pdbx_description
1 polymer ?
#
loop_
_entity_poly.entity_id
_entity_poly.type
_entity_poly.pdbx_seq_one_letter_code
_entity_poly.pdbx_strand_id
1 'polypeptide(L)'
;PENICSPDQPWDTETHPWLDVATVTVDHLIPYEKEQHMVYSIDQQPPSLGLIPAKSIHDYNSVNYLRVRSKPAKIARLWSYKVLGMPASDKRAGGGTKEALE
;
A
#
# COMPACT_ATOMS: atom_id res chain seq x y z
N PRO A 1 28.14 8.98 -8.96
CA PRO A 1 27.82 7.73 -8.23
C PRO A 1 26.31 7.52 -8.21
N GLU A 2 25.86 6.34 -8.59
CA GLU A 2 24.45 5.96 -8.47
C GLU A 2 24.05 5.97 -6.99
N ASN A 3 22.92 6.61 -6.67
CA ASN A 3 22.44 6.62 -5.29
C ASN A 3 21.43 5.49 -5.10
N ILE A 4 21.86 4.42 -4.44
CA ILE A 4 21.09 3.20 -4.17
C ILE A 4 19.73 3.50 -3.52
N CYS A 5 19.60 4.61 -2.77
CA CYS A 5 18.35 4.99 -2.11
C CYS A 5 17.42 5.85 -2.98
N SER A 6 17.86 6.32 -4.16
CA SER A 6 17.08 7.18 -5.05
C SER A 6 15.95 6.39 -5.70
N PRO A 7 14.67 6.77 -5.49
CA PRO A 7 13.54 5.98 -6.02
C PRO A 7 13.30 6.19 -7.53
N ASP A 8 13.90 7.22 -8.12
CA ASP A 8 13.81 7.56 -9.55
C ASP A 8 14.92 6.92 -10.39
N GLN A 9 15.92 6.31 -9.75
CA GLN A 9 17.02 5.62 -10.43
C GLN A 9 16.83 4.10 -10.29
N PRO A 10 16.45 3.38 -11.36
CA PRO A 10 16.41 1.92 -11.32
C PRO A 10 17.82 1.37 -11.11
N TRP A 11 17.92 0.27 -10.34
CA TRP A 11 19.18 -0.46 -10.21
C TRP A 11 19.48 -1.25 -11.48
N ASP A 12 20.76 -1.39 -11.80
CA ASP A 12 21.23 -2.25 -12.89
C ASP A 12 20.88 -3.72 -12.61
N THR A 13 20.18 -4.35 -13.56
CA THR A 13 19.70 -5.72 -13.42
C THR A 13 20.78 -6.78 -13.63
N GLU A 14 21.92 -6.44 -14.25
CA GLU A 14 23.06 -7.37 -14.35
C GLU A 14 23.72 -7.58 -12.97
N THR A 15 23.87 -6.50 -12.21
CA THR A 15 24.44 -6.54 -10.85
C THR A 15 23.40 -6.82 -9.75
N HIS A 16 22.12 -6.50 -9.97
CA HIS A 16 21.02 -6.68 -9.02
C HIS A 16 19.84 -7.43 -9.67
N PRO A 17 19.98 -8.74 -9.95
CA PRO A 17 18.94 -9.51 -10.64
C PRO A 17 17.69 -9.67 -9.77
N TRP A 18 16.54 -9.79 -10.43
CA TRP A 18 15.28 -10.12 -9.77
C TRP A 18 15.34 -11.54 -9.18
N LEU A 19 14.91 -11.67 -7.93
CA LEU A 19 14.78 -12.95 -7.25
C LEU A 19 13.29 -13.25 -7.06
N ASP A 20 12.88 -14.50 -7.31
CA ASP A 20 11.54 -14.95 -6.97
C ASP A 20 11.42 -15.08 -5.44
N VAL A 21 10.39 -14.43 -4.88
CA VAL A 21 10.16 -14.34 -3.43
C VAL A 21 8.92 -15.11 -3.03
N ALA A 22 7.83 -14.95 -3.80
CA ALA A 22 6.55 -15.56 -3.49
C ALA A 22 5.59 -15.50 -4.68
N THR A 23 4.70 -16.49 -4.77
CA THR A 23 3.52 -16.44 -5.63
C THR A 23 2.33 -15.88 -4.84
N VAL A 24 1.66 -14.86 -5.39
CA VAL A 24 0.44 -14.29 -4.81
C VAL A 24 -0.75 -14.68 -5.66
N THR A 25 -1.71 -15.39 -5.05
CA THR A 25 -2.97 -15.79 -5.70
C THR A 25 -4.12 -15.00 -5.07
N VAL A 26 -5.04 -14.50 -5.90
CA VAL A 26 -6.24 -13.76 -5.46
C VAL A 26 -7.47 -14.54 -5.91
N ASP A 27 -8.10 -15.26 -4.98
CA ASP A 27 -9.22 -16.16 -5.28
C ASP A 27 -10.59 -15.49 -5.10
N HIS A 28 -10.64 -14.42 -4.31
CA HIS A 28 -11.89 -13.78 -3.90
C HIS A 28 -11.78 -12.26 -3.91
N LEU A 29 -12.89 -11.61 -4.29
CA LEU A 29 -13.04 -10.17 -4.14
C LEU A 29 -13.33 -9.82 -2.68
N ILE A 30 -12.68 -8.77 -2.19
CA ILE A 30 -12.95 -8.21 -0.87
C ILE A 30 -14.24 -7.38 -0.97
N PRO A 31 -15.26 -7.62 -0.11
CA PRO A 31 -16.46 -6.79 -0.11
C PRO A 31 -16.12 -5.31 0.10
N TYR A 32 -16.83 -4.43 -0.60
CA TYR A 32 -16.60 -2.97 -0.57
C TYR A 32 -16.45 -2.43 0.85
N GLU A 33 -17.35 -2.83 1.76
CA GLU A 33 -17.28 -2.38 3.15
C GLU A 33 -15.97 -2.75 3.82
N LYS A 34 -15.49 -3.99 3.63
CA LYS A 34 -14.23 -4.45 4.21
C LYS A 34 -13.06 -3.72 3.58
N GLU A 35 -13.04 -3.57 2.26
CA GLU A 35 -12.00 -2.85 1.52
C GLU A 35 -11.84 -1.42 2.05
N GLN A 36 -12.95 -0.69 2.23
CA GLN A 36 -12.90 0.68 2.76
C GLN A 36 -12.27 0.76 4.15
N HIS A 37 -12.43 -0.28 4.98
CA HIS A 37 -11.80 -0.34 6.31
C HIS A 37 -10.34 -0.76 6.29
N MET A 38 -9.82 -1.30 5.18
CA MET A 38 -8.43 -1.72 5.10
C MET A 38 -7.49 -0.52 5.11
N VAL A 39 -6.38 -0.67 5.85
CA VAL A 39 -5.32 0.32 5.94
C VAL A 39 -3.98 -0.39 5.78
N TYR A 40 -3.23 0.00 4.76
CA TYR A 40 -1.87 -0.49 4.54
C TYR A 40 -0.86 0.54 5.05
N SER A 41 0.21 0.05 5.65
CA SER A 41 1.31 0.88 6.13
C SER A 41 2.62 0.14 6.03
N ILE A 42 3.64 0.84 5.54
CA ILE A 42 4.99 0.29 5.36
C ILE A 42 5.74 0.07 6.68
N ASP A 43 5.21 0.60 7.79
CA ASP A 43 5.73 0.35 9.16
C ASP A 43 5.24 -0.98 9.74
N GLN A 44 4.32 -1.69 9.07
CA GLN A 44 3.86 -3.02 9.48
C GLN A 44 4.82 -4.09 8.91
N GLN A 45 5.98 -4.24 9.56
CA GLN A 45 7.04 -5.16 9.12
C GLN A 45 7.38 -6.17 10.22
N PRO A 46 7.79 -7.41 9.86
CA PRO A 46 8.37 -8.36 10.80
C PRO A 46 9.74 -7.87 11.30
N PRO A 47 10.25 -8.34 12.46
CA PRO A 47 11.55 -7.92 13.01
C PRO A 47 12.77 -8.16 12.11
N SER A 48 12.66 -9.06 11.12
CA SER A 48 13.71 -9.35 10.14
C SER A 48 13.81 -8.31 9.02
N LEU A 49 12.82 -7.42 8.90
CA LEU A 49 12.77 -6.35 7.91
C LEU A 49 12.78 -4.99 8.61
N GLY A 50 12.96 -3.93 7.82
CA GLY A 50 13.01 -2.58 8.36
C GLY A 50 12.88 -1.51 7.28
N LEU A 51 12.77 -0.26 7.75
CA LEU A 51 12.89 0.94 6.93
C LEU A 51 14.21 1.62 7.25
N ILE A 52 14.89 2.08 6.21
CA ILE A 52 16.13 2.86 6.36
C ILE A 52 15.76 4.23 6.96
N PRO A 53 16.41 4.67 8.07
CA PRO A 53 16.11 5.95 8.69
C PRO A 53 16.56 7.12 7.82
N ALA A 54 15.71 8.14 7.71
CA ALA A 54 16.04 9.38 7.03
C ALA A 54 16.83 10.31 7.95
N LYS A 55 17.88 10.95 7.42
CA LYS A 55 18.71 11.92 8.16
C LYS A 55 18.27 13.39 7.97
N SER A 56 17.52 13.67 6.91
CA SER A 56 17.11 15.02 6.50
C SER A 56 15.86 14.93 5.61
N ILE A 57 15.17 16.05 5.40
CA ILE A 57 14.10 16.17 4.39
C ILE A 57 14.61 16.02 2.96
N HIS A 58 15.91 16.22 2.72
CA HIS A 58 16.55 16.05 1.41
C HIS A 58 17.11 14.63 1.21
N ASP A 59 17.04 13.78 2.23
CA ASP A 59 17.42 12.37 2.12
C ASP A 59 16.35 11.63 1.30
N TYR A 60 16.75 10.75 0.38
CA TYR A 60 15.80 9.94 -0.37
C TYR A 60 14.91 9.07 0.53
N ASN A 61 15.44 8.62 1.68
CA ASN A 61 14.69 7.86 2.67
C ASN A 61 13.60 8.69 3.38
N SER A 62 13.62 10.03 3.23
CA SER A 62 12.60 10.93 3.79
C SER A 62 11.19 10.60 3.28
N VAL A 63 11.08 10.03 2.07
CA VAL A 63 9.80 9.61 1.50
C VAL A 63 9.15 8.52 2.36
N ASN A 64 9.91 7.50 2.78
CA ASN A 64 9.40 6.45 3.64
C ASN A 64 9.10 6.98 5.05
N TYR A 65 9.93 7.87 5.57
CA TYR A 65 9.68 8.59 6.83
C TYR A 65 8.34 9.36 6.82
N LEU A 66 7.99 10.00 5.70
CA LEU A 66 6.72 10.70 5.52
C LEU A 66 5.54 9.73 5.32
N ARG A 67 5.73 8.64 4.58
CA ARG A 67 4.69 7.59 4.39
C ARG A 67 4.25 6.98 5.72
N VAL A 68 5.17 6.69 6.63
CA VAL A 68 4.84 6.21 7.99
C VAL A 68 4.05 7.26 8.76
N ARG A 69 4.42 8.54 8.66
CA ARG A 69 3.72 9.66 9.31
C ARG A 69 2.33 9.96 8.77
N SER A 70 1.93 9.38 7.64
CA SER A 70 0.56 9.49 7.13
C SER A 70 -0.47 8.67 7.92
N LYS A 71 -0.03 7.79 8.84
CA LYS A 71 -0.88 6.91 9.65
C LYS A 71 -2.03 7.62 10.39
N PRO A 72 -1.83 8.79 11.03
CA PRO A 72 -2.93 9.52 11.68
C PRO A 72 -4.03 9.93 10.70
N ALA A 73 -3.69 10.33 9.47
CA ALA A 73 -4.69 10.67 8.45
C ALA A 73 -5.52 9.44 8.03
N LYS A 74 -4.89 8.26 7.95
CA LYS A 74 -5.58 7.00 7.66
C LYS A 74 -6.53 6.59 8.79
N ILE A 75 -6.12 6.80 10.04
CA ILE A 75 -6.98 6.57 11.22
C ILE A 75 -8.13 7.58 11.26
N ALA A 76 -7.86 8.85 10.97
CA ALA A 76 -8.89 9.89 10.90
C ALA A 76 -9.96 9.57 9.85
N ARG A 77 -9.56 9.01 8.70
CA ARG A 77 -10.49 8.49 7.68
C ARG A 77 -11.39 7.36 8.23
N LEU A 78 -10.81 6.38 8.94
CA LEU A 78 -11.62 5.31 9.54
C LEU A 78 -12.56 5.83 10.64
N TRP A 79 -12.11 6.83 11.40
CA TRP A 79 -12.93 7.48 12.39
C TRP A 79 -14.08 8.27 11.75
N SER A 80 -13.83 8.97 10.64
CA SER A 80 -14.89 9.70 9.94
C SER A 80 -15.98 8.77 9.41
N TYR A 81 -15.66 7.55 8.98
CA TYR A 81 -16.66 6.55 8.59
C TYR A 81 -17.62 6.18 9.74
N LYS A 82 -17.12 6.15 10.98
CA LYS A 82 -17.94 5.86 12.16
C LYS A 82 -18.90 7.01 12.50
N VAL A 83 -18.52 8.25 12.22
CA VAL A 83 -19.27 9.45 12.62
C VAL A 83 -20.18 9.97 11.50
N LEU A 84 -19.70 9.95 10.26
CA LEU A 84 -20.38 10.52 9.09
C LEU A 84 -21.00 9.46 8.18
N GLY A 85 -20.76 8.18 8.47
CA GLY A 85 -21.14 7.08 7.60
C GLY A 85 -20.09 6.79 6.53
N MET A 86 -20.23 5.62 5.89
CA MET A 86 -19.31 5.18 4.84
C MET A 86 -19.58 5.89 3.51
N PRO A 87 -18.54 6.09 2.68
CA PRO A 87 -18.74 6.53 1.31
C PRO A 87 -19.64 5.54 0.57
N ALA A 88 -20.47 6.05 -0.35
CA ALA A 88 -21.31 5.21 -1.18
C ALA A 88 -20.42 4.35 -2.11
N SER A 89 -20.75 3.06 -2.22
CA SER A 89 -20.14 2.20 -3.23
C SER A 89 -20.43 2.76 -4.63
N ASP A 90 -19.40 2.94 -5.45
CA ASP A 90 -19.62 3.34 -6.84
C ASP A 90 -20.46 2.27 -7.53
N LYS A 91 -21.63 2.66 -8.05
CA LYS A 91 -22.53 1.76 -8.79
C LYS A 91 -21.89 1.25 -10.09
N ARG A 92 -20.81 1.89 -10.58
CA ARG A 92 -20.06 1.43 -11.76
C ARG A 92 -19.11 0.26 -11.46
N ALA A 93 -18.75 0.03 -10.20
CA ALA A 93 -17.86 -1.06 -9.80
C ALA A 93 -18.59 -2.41 -9.61
N GLY A 94 -19.93 -2.41 -9.69
CA GLY A 94 -20.80 -3.58 -9.46
C GLY A 94 -21.51 -4.13 -10.70
N GLY A 95 -20.94 -3.95 -11.89
CA GLY A 95 -21.47 -4.49 -13.15
C GLY A 95 -20.79 -5.78 -13.57
N GLY A 96 -20.91 -6.85 -12.79
CA GLY A 96 -20.38 -8.16 -13.17
C GLY A 96 -20.99 -9.26 -12.32
N THR A 97 -21.58 -10.25 -12.99
CA THR A 97 -22.18 -11.49 -12.48
C THR A 97 -23.57 -11.42 -11.84
N LYS A 98 -24.59 -11.29 -12.71
CA LYS A 98 -25.88 -11.99 -12.56
C LYS A 98 -26.23 -12.87 -13.76
N GLU A 99 -25.24 -13.32 -14.54
CA GLU A 99 -25.45 -14.23 -15.68
C GLU A 99 -24.28 -15.20 -15.77
N ALA A 100 -24.30 -16.29 -14.99
CA ALA A 100 -23.46 -17.48 -15.23
C ALA A 100 -23.92 -18.71 -14.42
N LEU A 101 -25.22 -18.82 -14.13
CA LEU A 101 -25.83 -20.01 -13.53
C LEU A 101 -27.24 -20.20 -14.13
N GLU A 102 -27.25 -20.51 -15.43
CA GLU A 102 -28.26 -21.36 -16.08
C GLU A 102 -27.53 -22.34 -17.00
#